data_AF-A0A2S0WW39-F1
#
_entry.id   AF-A0A2S0WW39-F1
#
_cell.length_a   1.000
_cell.length_b   1.000
_cell.length_c   1.000
_cell.angle_alpha   90.00
_cell.angle_beta   90.00
_cell.angle_gamma   90.00
#
_symmetry.space_group_name_H-M   'P 1'
#
loop_
_entity.id
_entity.type
_entity.pdbx_description
1 polymer ?
#
loop_
_entity_poly.entity_id
_entity_poly.type
_entity_poly.pdbx_seq_one_letter_code
_entity_poly.pdbx_strand_id
1 'polypeptide(L)'
;MSDAYARPTGDDAATTTALPNFAPAPPGQVPREAATPSTDPVERRKWSSDLRFMLVVLAAIVALFLAFALLIAFSPTGPAISALAIIAAPIATMVAAYYGISLALRQVRDARNAAEASEARARAAEVSARESDAWAAQMESGLRVAVAKLKAVSQDTRDVERAAGTPDEFF
;
A
#
# COMPACT_ATOMS: atom_id res chain seq x y z
N MET A 1 84.81 10.94 13.64
CA MET A 1 84.22 11.56 12.43
C MET A 1 83.44 10.45 11.75
N SER A 2 82.23 10.12 12.23
CA SER A 2 80.92 10.76 11.97
C SER A 2 80.30 10.32 10.64
N ASP A 3 79.00 10.02 10.72
CA ASP A 3 77.99 9.75 9.68
C ASP A 3 77.78 8.25 9.37
N ALA A 4 76.80 7.53 9.91
CA ALA A 4 75.44 7.85 10.37
C ALA A 4 74.52 8.39 9.23
N TYR A 5 73.62 7.51 8.77
CA TYR A 5 72.47 7.76 7.88
C TYR A 5 72.74 8.10 6.40
N ALA A 6 72.78 7.06 5.56
CA ALA A 6 72.36 7.17 4.16
C ALA A 6 71.08 6.33 3.96
N ARG A 7 69.98 7.04 3.73
CA ARG A 7 68.60 6.58 3.52
C ARG A 7 68.46 5.86 2.18
N PRO A 8 67.74 4.72 2.09
CA PRO A 8 67.32 4.15 0.82
C PRO A 8 66.30 5.09 0.14
N THR A 9 66.58 5.43 -1.12
CA THR A 9 65.67 6.10 -2.05
C THR A 9 64.51 5.18 -2.40
N GLY A 10 63.36 5.43 -1.79
CA GLY A 10 62.05 5.02 -2.28
C GLY A 10 61.14 6.21 -2.04
N ASP A 11 60.88 6.95 -3.13
CA ASP A 11 60.03 8.14 -3.12
C ASP A 11 58.67 7.83 -2.47
N ASP A 12 58.44 8.55 -1.37
CA ASP A 12 57.27 9.37 -1.06
C ASP A 12 55.88 8.78 -1.39
N ALA A 13 55.15 8.31 -0.36
CA ALA A 13 54.19 9.13 0.42
C ALA A 13 52.82 9.20 -0.28
N ALA A 14 51.67 8.97 0.34
CA ALA A 14 51.30 8.95 1.74
C ALA A 14 50.02 8.10 1.89
N THR A 15 49.88 7.50 3.08
CA THR A 15 48.60 7.05 3.62
C THR A 15 47.61 8.23 3.61
N THR A 16 46.57 8.14 2.78
CA THR A 16 45.38 9.00 2.88
C THR A 16 44.17 8.10 3.02
N THR A 17 43.64 8.08 4.24
CA THR A 17 42.22 8.12 4.61
C THR A 17 41.23 7.59 3.58
N ALA A 18 40.54 6.50 3.93
CA ALA A 18 39.40 5.97 3.21
C ALA A 18 38.35 7.06 2.93
N LEU A 19 38.28 7.49 1.67
CA LEU A 19 37.15 8.22 1.13
C LEU A 19 36.07 7.20 0.73
N PRO A 20 34.77 7.42 1.00
CA PRO A 20 33.72 6.59 0.45
C PRO A 20 33.76 6.68 -1.08
N ASN A 21 34.03 5.55 -1.72
CA ASN A 21 33.97 5.41 -3.16
C ASN A 21 32.49 5.40 -3.60
N PHE A 22 32.01 6.50 -4.17
CA PHE A 22 30.69 6.62 -4.80
C PHE A 22 30.71 6.17 -6.27
N ALA A 23 31.30 5.01 -6.56
CA ALA A 23 31.18 4.39 -7.88
C ALA A 23 29.84 3.62 -7.97
N PRO A 24 29.06 3.74 -9.07
CA PRO A 24 27.85 2.96 -9.25
C PRO A 24 28.18 1.47 -9.35
N ALA A 25 27.50 0.65 -8.54
CA ALA A 25 27.65 -0.81 -8.58
C ALA A 25 27.09 -1.39 -9.89
N PRO A 26 27.74 -2.40 -10.51
CA PRO A 26 27.22 -3.10 -11.68
C PRO A 26 25.92 -3.88 -11.34
N PRO A 27 24.94 -3.95 -12.26
CA PRO A 27 23.63 -4.53 -11.98
C PRO A 27 23.72 -6.05 -11.99
N GLY A 28 23.80 -6.65 -10.80
CA GLY A 28 23.73 -8.10 -10.72
C GLY A 28 24.19 -8.64 -9.39
N GLN A 29 23.32 -8.60 -8.38
CA GLN A 29 23.08 -9.65 -7.37
C GLN A 29 22.27 -9.05 -6.21
N VAL A 30 20.95 -9.10 -6.34
CA VAL A 30 20.06 -9.11 -5.17
C VAL A 30 19.87 -10.56 -4.73
N PRO A 31 20.04 -10.90 -3.44
CA PRO A 31 19.58 -12.18 -2.92
C PRO A 31 18.06 -12.22 -3.08
N ARG A 32 17.59 -13.03 -4.04
CA ARG A 32 16.16 -13.36 -4.17
C ARG A 32 15.82 -14.40 -3.11
N GLU A 33 15.76 -13.95 -1.86
CA GLU A 33 15.02 -14.67 -0.85
C GLU A 33 13.55 -14.52 -1.20
N ALA A 34 13.00 -15.58 -1.79
CA ALA A 34 11.60 -15.68 -2.10
C ALA A 34 10.82 -15.58 -0.77
N ALA A 35 10.37 -14.37 -0.46
CA ALA A 35 9.27 -14.16 0.47
C ALA A 35 8.06 -14.91 -0.10
N THR A 36 7.93 -16.18 0.24
CA THR A 36 6.64 -16.86 0.18
C THR A 36 5.69 -16.01 1.01
N PRO A 37 4.57 -15.52 0.45
CA PRO A 37 3.54 -14.94 1.30
C PRO A 37 3.11 -16.07 2.24
N SER A 38 3.46 -15.94 3.51
CA SER A 38 2.90 -16.74 4.58
C SER A 38 1.43 -16.37 4.69
N THR A 39 0.61 -16.83 3.74
CA THR A 39 -0.83 -16.82 3.85
C THR A 39 -1.14 -17.68 5.07
N ASP A 40 -1.65 -17.01 6.10
CA ASP A 40 -2.03 -17.61 7.37
C ASP A 40 -2.74 -18.95 7.14
N PRO A 41 -2.39 -20.03 7.85
CA PRO A 41 -3.04 -21.33 7.69
C PRO A 41 -4.57 -21.23 7.93
N VAL A 42 -5.00 -20.21 8.69
CA VAL A 42 -6.41 -19.90 8.94
C VAL A 42 -7.12 -19.40 7.68
N GLU A 43 -6.49 -18.52 6.89
CA GLU A 43 -7.09 -18.00 5.66
C GLU A 43 -7.17 -19.06 4.56
N ARG A 44 -6.13 -19.88 4.41
CA ARG A 44 -6.16 -21.03 3.48
C ARG A 44 -7.25 -22.04 3.84
N ARG A 45 -7.43 -22.34 5.12
CA ARG A 45 -8.48 -23.24 5.58
C ARG A 45 -9.88 -22.66 5.32
N LYS A 46 -10.07 -21.35 5.55
CA LYS A 46 -11.35 -20.66 5.31
C LYS A 46 -11.71 -20.63 3.82
N TRP A 47 -10.74 -20.37 2.93
CA TRP A 47 -10.95 -20.42 1.49
C TRP A 47 -11.31 -21.83 0.99
N SER A 48 -10.63 -22.87 1.51
CA SER A 48 -10.97 -24.26 1.19
C SER A 48 -12.37 -24.67 1.65
N SER A 49 -12.83 -24.12 2.77
CA SER A 49 -14.18 -24.36 3.29
C SER A 49 -15.25 -23.65 2.47
N ASP A 50 -15.01 -22.40 2.07
CA ASP A 50 -15.93 -21.62 1.21
C ASP A 50 -16.06 -22.29 -0.17
N LEU A 51 -14.95 -22.79 -0.74
CA LEU A 51 -14.96 -23.53 -2.02
C LEU A 51 -15.69 -24.87 -1.92
N ARG A 52 -15.43 -25.67 -0.87
CA ARG A 52 -16.15 -26.93 -0.64
C ARG A 52 -17.64 -26.69 -0.45
N PHE A 53 -18.00 -25.66 0.31
CA PHE A 53 -19.41 -25.31 0.52
C PHE A 53 -20.06 -24.84 -0.79
N MET A 54 -19.39 -23.98 -1.56
CA MET A 54 -19.87 -23.55 -2.88
C MET A 54 -20.10 -24.74 -3.81
N LEU A 55 -19.19 -25.73 -3.80
CA LEU A 55 -19.37 -26.98 -4.53
C LEU A 55 -20.56 -27.80 -4.00
N VAL A 56 -20.81 -27.83 -2.70
CA VAL A 56 -21.98 -28.51 -2.10
C VAL A 56 -23.28 -27.81 -2.53
N VAL A 57 -23.34 -26.49 -2.50
CA VAL A 57 -24.52 -25.73 -2.98
C VAL A 57 -24.75 -25.96 -4.46
N LEU A 58 -23.68 -25.91 -5.26
CA LEU A 58 -23.76 -26.15 -6.70
C LEU A 58 -24.24 -27.59 -6.98
N ALA A 59 -23.68 -28.58 -6.29
CA ALA A 59 -24.10 -29.97 -6.38
C ALA A 59 -25.56 -30.15 -5.94
N ALA A 60 -26.02 -29.45 -4.90
CA ALA A 60 -27.40 -29.49 -4.44
C ALA A 60 -28.37 -28.89 -5.48
N ILE A 61 -28.01 -27.77 -6.11
CA ILE A 61 -28.82 -27.16 -7.19
C ILE A 61 -28.90 -28.10 -8.39
N VAL A 62 -27.77 -28.68 -8.81
CA VAL A 62 -27.72 -29.64 -9.93
C VAL A 62 -28.53 -30.90 -9.60
N ALA A 63 -28.42 -31.42 -8.38
CA ALA A 63 -29.19 -32.57 -7.93
C ALA A 63 -30.70 -32.26 -7.91
N LEU A 64 -31.10 -31.08 -7.44
CA LEU A 64 -32.50 -30.64 -7.45
C LEU A 64 -33.03 -30.53 -8.89
N PHE A 65 -32.21 -29.96 -9.79
CA PHE A 65 -32.55 -29.83 -11.20
C PHE A 65 -32.69 -31.20 -11.89
N LEU A 66 -31.75 -32.11 -11.63
CA LEU A 66 -31.82 -33.49 -12.15
C LEU A 66 -33.04 -34.22 -11.59
N ALA A 67 -33.33 -34.10 -10.29
CA ALA A 67 -34.53 -34.68 -9.69
C ALA A 67 -35.79 -34.14 -10.35
N PHE A 68 -35.87 -32.83 -10.60
CA PHE A 68 -36.98 -32.20 -11.30
C PHE A 68 -37.12 -32.67 -12.76
N ALA A 69 -35.99 -32.75 -13.49
CA ALA A 69 -35.96 -33.22 -14.88
C ALA A 69 -36.42 -34.69 -14.99
N LEU A 70 -35.95 -35.56 -14.08
CA LEU A 70 -36.39 -36.95 -14.00
C LEU A 70 -37.88 -37.03 -13.65
N LEU A 71 -38.36 -36.21 -12.73
CA LEU A 71 -39.77 -36.19 -12.33
C LEU A 71 -40.69 -35.79 -13.49
N ILE A 72 -40.31 -34.78 -14.29
CA ILE A 72 -41.03 -34.44 -15.53
C ILE A 72 -40.95 -35.58 -16.55
N ALA A 73 -39.79 -36.22 -16.70
CA ALA A 73 -39.59 -37.28 -17.68
C ALA A 73 -40.39 -38.57 -17.36
N PHE A 74 -40.55 -38.91 -16.07
CA PHE A 74 -41.11 -40.20 -15.64
C PHE A 74 -42.50 -40.12 -15.02
N SER A 75 -42.90 -39.00 -14.39
CA SER A 75 -44.25 -38.84 -13.84
C SER A 75 -44.67 -37.36 -13.78
N PRO A 76 -45.22 -36.80 -14.88
CA PRO A 76 -45.65 -35.41 -14.95
C PRO A 76 -46.98 -35.16 -14.21
N THR A 77 -47.12 -35.68 -12.98
CA THR A 77 -48.29 -35.44 -12.15
C THR A 77 -48.04 -34.24 -11.24
N GLY A 78 -48.88 -33.20 -11.36
CA GLY A 78 -48.77 -31.94 -10.61
C GLY A 78 -48.56 -32.05 -9.09
N PRO A 79 -49.09 -33.06 -8.37
CA PRO A 79 -48.88 -33.20 -6.92
C PRO A 79 -47.44 -33.51 -6.49
N ALA A 80 -46.66 -34.21 -7.32
CA ALA A 80 -45.27 -34.54 -7.00
C ALA A 80 -44.37 -33.30 -7.09
N ILE A 81 -44.69 -32.38 -8.00
CA ILE A 81 -43.98 -31.10 -8.16
C ILE A 81 -44.23 -30.19 -6.94
N SER A 82 -45.48 -30.11 -6.45
CA SER A 82 -45.80 -29.27 -5.28
C SER A 82 -45.16 -29.82 -4.00
N ALA A 83 -45.12 -31.15 -3.81
CA ALA A 83 -44.44 -31.77 -2.67
C ALA A 83 -42.93 -31.46 -2.64
N LEU A 84 -42.26 -31.51 -3.80
CA LEU A 84 -40.83 -31.16 -3.91
C LEU A 84 -40.59 -29.69 -3.56
N ALA A 85 -41.44 -28.77 -4.04
CA ALA A 85 -41.31 -27.35 -3.74
C ALA A 85 -41.44 -27.06 -2.23
N ILE A 86 -42.34 -27.76 -1.53
CA ILE A 86 -42.55 -27.60 -0.07
C ILE A 86 -41.30 -27.99 0.72
N ILE A 87 -40.53 -28.99 0.26
CA ILE A 87 -39.32 -29.45 0.95
C ILE A 87 -38.09 -28.62 0.53
N ALA A 88 -38.02 -28.23 -0.74
CA ALA A 88 -36.87 -27.49 -1.29
C ALA A 88 -36.85 -26.02 -0.84
N ALA A 89 -38.02 -25.37 -0.74
CA ALA A 89 -38.11 -23.95 -0.43
C ALA A 89 -37.47 -23.57 0.92
N PRO A 90 -37.71 -24.27 2.04
CA PRO A 90 -37.05 -23.98 3.32
C PRO A 90 -35.52 -24.11 3.27
N ILE A 91 -35.00 -25.15 2.61
CA ILE A 91 -33.56 -25.37 2.47
C ILE A 91 -32.92 -24.24 1.67
N ALA A 92 -33.52 -23.89 0.54
CA ALA A 92 -33.05 -22.78 -0.30
C ALA A 92 -33.08 -21.44 0.45
N THR A 93 -34.14 -21.20 1.23
CA THR A 93 -34.31 -19.97 2.02
C THR A 93 -33.24 -19.86 3.10
N MET A 94 -32.92 -20.97 3.79
CA MET A 94 -31.91 -20.97 4.84
C MET A 94 -30.51 -20.69 4.29
N VAL A 95 -30.17 -21.26 3.11
CA VAL A 95 -28.90 -20.96 2.43
C VAL A 95 -28.85 -19.51 1.97
N ALA A 96 -29.92 -19.00 1.35
CA ALA A 96 -29.99 -17.62 0.91
C ALA A 96 -29.86 -16.63 2.06
N ALA A 97 -30.49 -16.89 3.21
CA ALA A 97 -30.38 -16.05 4.40
C ALA A 97 -28.96 -16.06 4.96
N TYR A 98 -28.35 -17.24 5.09
CA TYR A 98 -26.98 -17.38 5.61
C TYR A 98 -25.97 -16.62 4.72
N TYR A 99 -26.07 -16.78 3.40
CA TYR A 99 -25.18 -16.10 2.46
C TYR A 99 -25.50 -14.61 2.32
N GLY A 100 -26.77 -14.23 2.32
CA GLY A 100 -27.20 -12.85 2.24
C GLY A 100 -26.67 -12.02 3.42
N ILE A 101 -26.81 -12.54 4.65
CA ILE A 101 -26.29 -11.89 5.85
C ILE A 101 -24.76 -11.86 5.82
N SER A 102 -24.11 -12.97 5.45
CA SER A 102 -22.65 -13.04 5.36
C SER A 102 -22.08 -12.04 4.35
N LEU A 103 -22.74 -11.85 3.21
CA LEU A 103 -22.38 -10.87 2.19
C LEU A 103 -22.59 -9.45 2.70
N ALA A 104 -23.71 -9.16 3.34
CA ALA A 104 -24.00 -7.85 3.92
C ALA A 104 -22.95 -7.47 4.98
N LEU A 105 -22.57 -8.41 5.86
CA LEU A 105 -21.52 -8.16 6.85
C LEU A 105 -20.15 -7.91 6.23
N ARG A 106 -19.80 -8.62 5.14
CA ARG A 106 -18.57 -8.34 4.38
C ARG A 106 -18.61 -6.94 3.78
N GLN A 107 -19.71 -6.55 3.13
CA GLN A 107 -19.89 -5.21 2.54
C GLN A 107 -19.78 -4.10 3.59
N VAL A 108 -20.39 -4.27 4.77
CA VAL A 108 -20.29 -3.28 5.86
C VAL A 108 -18.84 -3.14 6.34
N ARG A 109 -18.13 -4.26 6.50
CA ARG A 109 -16.73 -4.25 6.90
C ARG A 109 -15.84 -3.59 5.84
N ASP A 110 -16.07 -3.88 4.57
CA ASP A 110 -15.31 -3.29 3.47
C ASP A 110 -15.57 -1.77 3.39
N ALA A 111 -16.81 -1.34 3.59
CA ALA A 111 -17.18 0.07 3.67
C ALA A 111 -16.50 0.78 4.86
N ARG A 112 -16.42 0.11 6.03
CA ARG A 112 -15.71 0.64 7.21
C ARG A 112 -14.22 0.80 6.94
N ASN A 113 -13.58 -0.22 6.38
CA ASN A 113 -12.16 -0.17 6.04
C ASN A 113 -11.86 0.93 5.02
N ALA A 114 -12.74 1.12 4.03
CA ALA A 114 -12.60 2.19 3.03
C ALA A 114 -12.73 3.58 3.68
N ALA A 115 -13.66 3.76 4.61
CA ALA A 115 -13.83 5.00 5.35
C ALA A 115 -12.60 5.31 6.21
N GLU A 116 -12.11 4.34 7.00
CA GLU A 116 -10.91 4.51 7.84
C GLU A 116 -9.67 4.85 7.00
N ALA A 117 -9.49 4.19 5.85
CA ALA A 117 -8.41 4.51 4.93
C ALA A 117 -8.54 5.93 4.34
N SER A 118 -9.75 6.42 4.10
CA SER A 118 -9.97 7.80 3.63
C SER A 118 -9.64 8.82 4.71
N GLU A 119 -10.05 8.59 5.96
CA GLU A 119 -9.74 9.45 7.10
C GLU A 119 -8.24 9.47 7.40
N ALA A 120 -7.56 8.33 7.25
CA ALA A 120 -6.10 8.26 7.37
C ALA A 120 -5.39 9.11 6.30
N ARG A 121 -5.85 9.06 5.04
CA ARG A 121 -5.30 9.92 3.98
C ARG A 121 -5.56 11.40 4.23
N ALA A 122 -6.75 11.76 4.71
CA ALA A 122 -7.07 13.14 5.06
C ALA A 122 -6.15 13.66 6.18
N ARG A 123 -5.99 12.89 7.27
CA ARG A 123 -5.07 13.25 8.35
C ARG A 123 -3.61 13.35 7.90
N ALA A 124 -3.16 12.45 7.02
CA ALA A 124 -1.82 12.52 6.45
C ALA A 124 -1.63 13.80 5.61
N ALA A 125 -2.63 14.19 4.84
CA ALA A 125 -2.61 15.43 4.07
C ALA A 125 -2.59 16.68 4.98
N GLU A 126 -3.37 16.69 6.06
CA GLU A 126 -3.35 17.80 7.04
C GLU A 126 -1.98 17.96 7.70
N VAL A 127 -1.34 16.86 8.09
CA VAL A 127 0.02 16.89 8.66
C VAL A 127 1.01 17.39 7.63
N SER A 128 0.96 16.87 6.40
CA SER A 128 1.85 17.30 5.32
C SER A 128 1.69 18.78 4.96
N ALA A 129 0.46 19.32 5.02
CA ALA A 129 0.21 20.74 4.81
C ALA A 129 0.83 21.61 5.91
N ARG A 130 0.64 21.23 7.19
CA ARG A 130 1.24 21.95 8.32
C ARG A 130 2.76 21.91 8.29
N GLU A 131 3.34 20.77 7.91
CA GLU A 131 4.79 20.65 7.71
C GLU A 131 5.26 21.56 6.58
N SER A 132 4.56 21.58 5.45
CA SER A 132 4.88 22.47 4.31
C SER A 132 4.83 23.95 4.71
N ASP A 133 3.83 24.37 5.48
CA ASP A 133 3.73 25.74 6.00
C ASP A 133 4.90 26.07 6.94
N ALA A 134 5.31 25.13 7.80
CA ALA A 134 6.46 25.31 8.68
C ALA A 134 7.77 25.44 7.89
N TRP A 135 7.97 24.62 6.86
CA TRP A 135 9.12 24.73 5.95
C TRP A 135 9.11 26.06 5.18
N ALA A 136 7.95 26.51 4.71
CA ALA A 136 7.81 27.79 4.02
C ALA A 136 8.18 28.97 4.94
N ALA A 137 7.68 28.99 6.19
CA ALA A 137 8.02 30.02 7.16
C ALA A 137 9.52 30.03 7.51
N GLN A 138 10.15 28.85 7.59
CA GLN A 138 11.59 28.75 7.79
C GLN A 138 12.38 29.32 6.61
N MET A 139 11.98 29.02 5.38
CA MET A 139 12.62 29.56 4.17
C MET A 139 12.44 31.07 4.06
N GLU A 140 11.26 31.60 4.37
CA GLU A 140 10.97 33.03 4.38
C GLU A 140 11.84 33.77 5.42
N SER A 141 11.96 33.23 6.64
CA SER A 141 12.84 33.82 7.66
C SER A 141 14.32 33.75 7.28
N GLY A 142 14.76 32.64 6.66
CA GLY A 142 16.12 32.50 6.12
C GLY A 142 16.42 33.51 5.01
N LEU A 143 15.46 33.72 4.11
CA LEU A 143 15.55 34.72 3.03
C LEU A 143 15.64 36.13 3.60
N ARG A 144 14.78 36.49 4.58
CA ARG A 144 14.83 37.79 5.28
C ARG A 144 16.20 38.08 5.88
N VAL A 145 16.81 37.08 6.53
CA VAL A 145 18.14 37.22 7.12
C VAL A 145 19.23 37.37 6.03
N ALA A 146 19.14 36.63 4.94
CA ALA A 146 20.09 36.75 3.82
C ALA A 146 20.02 38.12 3.14
N VAL A 147 18.80 38.63 2.88
CA VAL A 147 18.55 39.97 2.33
C VAL A 147 19.09 41.05 3.26
N ALA A 148 18.84 40.95 4.57
CA ALA A 148 19.37 41.89 5.55
C ALA A 148 20.91 41.94 5.56
N LYS A 149 21.58 40.78 5.41
CA LYS A 149 23.05 40.71 5.31
C LYS A 149 23.57 41.35 4.02
N LEU A 150 22.93 41.13 2.88
CA LEU A 150 23.32 41.75 1.60
C LEU A 150 23.16 43.27 1.65
N LYS A 151 22.04 43.76 2.20
CA LYS A 151 21.82 45.20 2.45
C LYS A 151 22.90 45.80 3.36
N ALA A 152 23.33 45.10 4.41
CA ALA A 152 24.39 45.57 5.30
C ALA A 152 25.74 45.76 4.60
N VAL A 153 26.00 45.03 3.51
CA VAL A 153 27.20 45.16 2.66
C VAL A 153 26.93 46.04 1.43
N SER A 154 25.78 46.71 1.35
CA SER A 154 25.35 47.58 0.24
C SER A 154 25.32 46.89 -1.13
N GLN A 155 25.05 45.58 -1.16
CA GLN A 155 24.83 44.84 -2.40
C GLN A 155 23.35 44.86 -2.80
N ASP A 156 23.09 44.83 -4.12
CA ASP A 156 21.74 44.83 -4.70
C ASP A 156 21.00 43.51 -4.36
N THR A 157 19.75 43.61 -3.92
CA THR A 157 18.91 42.47 -3.48
C THR A 157 17.79 42.13 -4.46
N ARG A 158 17.62 42.91 -5.54
CA ARG A 158 16.53 42.74 -6.52
C ARG A 158 16.43 41.36 -7.15
N ASP A 159 17.57 40.74 -7.46
CA ASP A 159 17.58 39.41 -8.09
C ASP A 159 17.14 38.30 -7.12
N VAL A 160 17.39 38.49 -5.82
CA VAL A 160 16.96 37.56 -4.76
C VAL A 160 15.46 37.71 -4.50
N GLU A 161 14.97 38.95 -4.45
CA GLU A 161 13.54 39.26 -4.30
C GLU A 161 12.72 38.72 -5.49
N ARG A 162 13.22 38.89 -6.72
CA ARG A 162 12.62 38.34 -7.95
C ARG A 162 12.64 36.81 -7.99
N ALA A 163 13.72 36.17 -7.55
CA ALA A 163 13.83 34.71 -7.52
C ALA A 163 12.93 34.05 -6.45
N ALA A 164 12.65 34.76 -5.36
CA ALA A 164 11.77 34.30 -4.28
C ALA A 164 10.27 34.50 -4.58
N GLY A 165 9.91 35.25 -5.63
CA GLY A 165 8.52 35.52 -5.99
C GLY A 165 7.76 36.41 -4.99
N THR A 166 8.46 37.04 -4.05
CA THR A 166 7.91 37.99 -3.08
C THR A 166 7.73 39.38 -3.73
N PRO A 167 6.63 40.12 -3.45
CA PRO A 167 6.47 41.50 -3.93
C PRO A 167 7.59 42.42 -3.42
N ASP A 168 7.98 43.41 -4.23
CA ASP A 168 9.03 44.40 -3.91
C ASP A 168 8.80 45.16 -2.58
N GLU A 169 7.58 45.11 -2.03
CA GLU A 169 7.13 45.84 -0.83
C GLU A 169 7.09 44.97 0.45
N PHE A 170 7.50 43.70 0.38
CA PHE A 170 7.29 42.72 1.45
C PHE A 170 8.32 42.77 2.59
N PHE A 171 9.43 43.52 2.45
CA PHE A 171 10.52 43.62 3.43
C PHE A 171 10.79 45.04 3.93
#